data_AF-A0A0F2THL0-F1
#
_entry.id   AF-A0A0F2THL0-F1
#
_cell.length_a   1.000
_cell.length_b   1.000
_cell.length_c   1.000
_cell.angle_alpha   90.00
_cell.angle_beta   90.00
_cell.angle_gamma   90.00
#
_symmetry.space_group_name_H-M   'P 1'
#
loop_
_entity.id
_entity.type
_entity.pdbx_description
1 polymer ?
#
loop_
_entity_poly.entity_id
_entity_poly.type
_entity_poly.pdbx_seq_one_letter_code
_entity_poly.pdbx_strand_id
1 'polypeptide(L)'
;MSTLRVTAEKLIVLEHPNADALELAQVGLYRAVVAKGTYRTGDFALYIPEQSVLPDELVAELGLTGKLAGSNANRVKAVRLRGELSQGIVCRPAALAGTDLAAAAERGEDFAELLGVVKWQPPVPTSMNGEVVSAPDLLPWVDIENLKRYPDVFEPGEPVVLTEKLHGSCCLVTYTAATGEVQVSSKGIGAQGLALIEDERNLYWRAVRAHRIPEVAARLAERLGAERVGIFGEVFGEGVQDLTYGASARTELPGYAAFDVSAVVDGQLVWLPAAELLDGELPLVPELWRGPFDRETVLALAEGRETFSGRELHLREGVVVRPVTERWSPLLGGRAIAKVVADAYLTRKGGTEYE
;
A
#
# COMPACT_ATOMS: atom_id res chain seq x y z
N MET A 1 -0.88 -3.12 -1.05
CA MET A 1 -1.96 -2.68 -0.13
C MET A 1 -1.53 -2.89 1.32
N SER A 2 -2.34 -2.47 2.29
CA SER A 2 -2.17 -2.82 3.71
C SER A 2 -3.03 -4.05 4.04
N THR A 3 -2.67 -4.79 5.07
CA THR A 3 -3.46 -5.95 5.52
C THR A 3 -4.78 -5.49 6.13
N LEU A 4 -5.89 -6.18 5.80
CA LEU A 4 -7.15 -5.95 6.50
C LEU A 4 -7.05 -6.58 7.89
N ARG A 5 -7.21 -5.77 8.93
CA ARG A 5 -7.36 -6.23 10.31
C ARG A 5 -8.34 -5.32 11.03
N VAL A 6 -9.36 -5.90 11.65
CA VAL A 6 -10.32 -5.20 12.50
C VAL A 6 -9.96 -5.49 13.95
N THR A 7 -9.24 -4.58 14.58
CA THR A 7 -8.65 -4.79 15.91
C THR A 7 -9.32 -3.88 16.94
N ALA A 8 -9.29 -4.31 18.21
CA ALA A 8 -9.58 -3.43 19.32
C ALA A 8 -8.42 -2.46 19.54
N GLU A 9 -8.73 -1.18 19.71
CA GLU A 9 -7.77 -0.09 19.75
C GLU A 9 -8.10 0.85 20.91
N LYS A 10 -7.06 1.34 21.58
CA LYS A 10 -7.20 2.35 22.62
C LYS A 10 -7.36 3.72 21.97
N LEU A 11 -8.42 4.42 22.33
CA LEU A 11 -8.79 5.69 21.71
C LEU A 11 -8.19 6.90 22.45
N ILE A 12 -7.78 7.90 21.68
CA ILE A 12 -7.65 9.29 22.15
C ILE A 12 -8.79 10.09 21.51
N VAL A 13 -9.64 10.72 22.32
CA VAL A 13 -10.75 11.53 21.82
C VAL A 13 -10.34 13.00 21.83
N LEU A 14 -10.43 13.63 20.67
CA LEU A 14 -10.11 15.05 20.45
C LEU A 14 -11.38 15.81 20.09
N GLU A 15 -11.43 17.09 20.45
CA GLU A 15 -12.51 17.97 20.01
C GLU A 15 -12.49 18.14 18.49
N HIS A 16 -13.67 18.17 17.87
CA HIS A 16 -13.78 18.51 16.46
C HIS A 16 -13.80 20.04 16.31
N PRO A 17 -12.83 20.66 15.58
CA PRO A 17 -12.67 22.12 15.57
C PRO A 17 -13.84 22.86 14.92
N ASN A 18 -14.56 22.20 14.00
CA ASN A 18 -15.62 22.80 13.20
C ASN A 18 -17.01 22.16 13.37
N ALA A 19 -17.27 21.46 14.50
CA ALA A 19 -18.55 20.80 14.72
C ALA A 19 -18.87 20.56 16.20
N ASP A 20 -20.04 21.00 16.67
CA ASP A 20 -20.44 20.87 18.07
C ASP A 20 -20.93 19.46 18.44
N ALA A 21 -21.43 18.70 17.46
CA ALA A 21 -22.01 17.38 17.65
C ALA A 21 -21.06 16.22 17.33
N LEU A 22 -19.81 16.51 16.94
CA LEU A 22 -18.83 15.53 16.50
C LEU A 22 -17.54 15.65 17.32
N GLU A 23 -16.78 14.56 17.38
CA GLU A 23 -15.45 14.45 17.96
C GLU A 23 -14.56 13.63 17.01
N LEU A 24 -13.25 13.62 17.27
CA LEU A 24 -12.28 12.80 16.52
C LEU A 24 -11.75 11.71 17.45
N ALA A 25 -12.05 10.45 17.14
CA ALA A 25 -11.42 9.30 17.77
C ALA A 25 -10.13 8.95 17.02
N GLN A 26 -9.00 9.10 17.70
CA GLN A 26 -7.69 8.78 17.16
C GLN A 26 -7.29 7.33 17.48
N VAL A 27 -6.82 6.62 16.45
CA VAL A 27 -6.29 5.25 16.48
C VAL A 27 -4.93 5.26 15.79
N GLY A 28 -3.85 5.04 16.55
CA GLY A 28 -2.49 5.33 16.06
C GLY A 28 -2.39 6.81 15.66
N LEU A 29 -2.14 7.07 14.37
CA LEU A 29 -2.17 8.41 13.77
C LEU A 29 -3.40 8.63 12.87
N TYR A 30 -4.28 7.64 12.73
CA TYR A 30 -5.57 7.83 12.07
C TYR A 30 -6.54 8.58 12.97
N ARG A 31 -7.48 9.28 12.34
CA ARG A 31 -8.62 9.91 13.03
C ARG A 31 -9.90 9.48 12.34
N ALA A 32 -10.86 9.01 13.12
CA ALA A 32 -12.22 8.74 12.67
C ALA A 32 -13.17 9.71 13.36
N VAL A 33 -14.08 10.31 12.60
CA VAL A 33 -15.12 11.18 13.16
C VAL A 33 -16.17 10.32 13.86
N VAL A 34 -16.47 10.67 15.11
CA VAL A 34 -17.46 9.99 15.94
C VAL A 34 -18.47 11.00 16.49
N ALA A 35 -19.65 10.52 16.91
CA ALA A 35 -20.62 11.39 17.56
C ALA A 35 -20.11 11.83 18.94
N LYS A 36 -20.32 13.09 19.29
CA LYS A 36 -19.83 13.66 20.56
C LYS A 36 -20.37 12.90 21.77
N GLY A 37 -19.47 12.59 22.71
CA GLY A 37 -19.81 11.90 23.95
C GLY A 37 -20.01 10.39 23.82
N THR A 38 -19.78 9.80 22.64
CA THR A 38 -19.86 8.35 22.44
C THR A 38 -18.71 7.60 23.11
N TYR A 39 -17.53 8.22 23.11
CA TYR A 39 -16.28 7.66 23.64
C TYR A 39 -15.58 8.68 24.53
N ARG A 40 -14.64 8.19 25.35
CA ARG A 40 -13.71 9.02 26.11
C ARG A 40 -12.28 8.59 25.86
N THR A 41 -11.32 9.50 25.99
CA THR A 41 -9.90 9.13 25.95
C THR A 41 -9.60 8.03 26.96
N GLY A 42 -8.96 6.96 26.49
CA GLY A 42 -8.69 5.75 27.27
C GLY A 42 -9.67 4.60 27.04
N ASP A 43 -10.81 4.86 26.41
CA ASP A 43 -11.75 3.82 25.96
C ASP A 43 -11.11 2.88 24.94
N PHE A 44 -11.57 1.63 24.91
CA PHE A 44 -11.27 0.68 23.84
C PHE A 44 -12.49 0.47 22.94
N ALA A 45 -12.27 0.50 21.62
CA ALA A 45 -13.28 0.22 20.61
C ALA A 45 -12.63 -0.48 19.40
N LEU A 46 -13.43 -1.04 18.50
CA LEU A 46 -12.89 -1.58 17.26
C LEU A 46 -12.59 -0.47 16.27
N TYR A 47 -11.51 -0.65 15.51
CA TYR A 47 -11.20 0.12 14.33
C TYR A 47 -11.40 -0.73 13.06
N ILE A 48 -12.31 -0.28 12.19
CA ILE A 48 -12.52 -0.87 10.87
C ILE A 48 -11.81 0.03 9.84
N PRO A 49 -10.74 -0.44 9.18
CA PRO A 49 -9.93 0.40 8.31
C PRO A 49 -10.63 0.72 6.98
N GLU A 50 -10.05 1.66 6.23
CA GLU A 50 -10.42 1.91 4.83
C GLU A 50 -10.31 0.65 3.97
N GLN A 51 -11.01 0.63 2.83
CA GLN A 51 -11.14 -0.53 1.93
C GLN A 51 -11.86 -1.73 2.56
N SER A 52 -12.41 -1.61 3.77
CA SER A 52 -13.31 -2.63 4.33
C SER A 52 -14.68 -2.59 3.64
N VAL A 53 -15.25 -3.76 3.37
CA VAL A 53 -16.66 -3.95 2.99
C VAL A 53 -17.37 -4.60 4.16
N LEU A 54 -18.41 -3.94 4.66
CA LEU A 54 -19.17 -4.39 5.82
C LEU A 54 -20.42 -5.14 5.36
N PRO A 55 -20.89 -6.16 6.11
CA PRO A 55 -22.23 -6.70 5.93
C PRO A 55 -23.31 -5.66 6.19
N ASP A 56 -24.44 -5.77 5.49
CA ASP A 56 -25.54 -4.80 5.58
C ASP A 56 -26.09 -4.65 7.00
N GLU A 57 -26.12 -5.74 7.77
CA GLU A 57 -26.55 -5.74 9.18
C GLU A 57 -25.65 -4.85 10.04
N LEU A 58 -24.33 -4.96 9.87
CA LEU A 58 -23.37 -4.12 10.60
C LEU A 58 -23.46 -2.66 10.14
N VAL A 59 -23.66 -2.40 8.84
CA VAL A 59 -23.89 -1.04 8.34
C VAL A 59 -25.14 -0.40 8.98
N ALA A 60 -26.23 -1.17 9.08
CA ALA A 60 -27.48 -0.72 9.71
C ALA A 60 -27.31 -0.48 11.21
N GLU A 61 -26.65 -1.40 11.92
CA GLU A 61 -26.36 -1.28 13.35
C GLU A 61 -25.57 0.00 13.67
N LEU A 62 -24.58 0.32 12.84
CA LEU A 62 -23.75 1.52 13.01
C LEU A 62 -24.45 2.82 12.54
N GLY A 63 -25.68 2.74 12.02
CA GLY A 63 -26.41 3.90 11.50
C GLY A 63 -25.78 4.51 10.25
N LEU A 64 -25.08 3.68 9.46
CA LEU A 64 -24.32 4.08 8.27
C LEU A 64 -25.02 3.72 6.95
N THR A 65 -26.27 3.24 7.00
CA THR A 65 -27.08 2.91 5.82
C THR A 65 -27.10 4.06 4.81
N GLY A 66 -26.64 3.77 3.59
CA GLY A 66 -26.59 4.74 2.49
C GLY A 66 -25.48 5.79 2.60
N LYS A 67 -24.56 5.70 3.59
CA LYS A 67 -23.51 6.70 3.83
C LYS A 67 -22.12 6.25 3.39
N LEU A 68 -21.89 4.95 3.23
CA LEU A 68 -20.59 4.41 2.79
C LEU A 68 -20.49 4.38 1.26
N ALA A 69 -19.29 4.13 0.74
CA ALA A 69 -19.02 4.14 -0.69
C ALA A 69 -19.45 2.82 -1.38
N GLY A 70 -19.43 2.83 -2.71
CA GLY A 70 -19.77 1.68 -3.54
C GLY A 70 -21.26 1.60 -3.88
N SER A 71 -21.63 0.78 -4.87
CA SER A 71 -23.03 0.63 -5.32
C SER A 71 -23.95 0.14 -4.20
N ASN A 72 -23.41 -0.67 -3.29
CA ASN A 72 -24.14 -1.23 -2.15
C ASN A 72 -24.04 -0.36 -0.89
N ALA A 73 -23.36 0.80 -0.97
CA ALA A 73 -23.16 1.74 0.14
C ALA A 73 -22.65 1.06 1.44
N ASN A 74 -21.67 0.17 1.30
CA ASN A 74 -21.11 -0.63 2.39
C ASN A 74 -19.57 -0.67 2.44
N ARG A 75 -18.89 0.13 1.59
CA ARG A 75 -17.42 0.20 1.54
C ARG A 75 -16.88 1.42 2.28
N VAL A 76 -15.99 1.19 3.23
CA VAL A 76 -15.29 2.24 3.99
C VAL A 76 -14.27 2.95 3.10
N LYS A 77 -14.36 4.28 3.03
CA LYS A 77 -13.40 5.16 2.35
C LYS A 77 -13.09 6.34 3.26
N ALA A 78 -11.88 6.89 3.18
CA ALA A 78 -11.60 8.20 3.73
C ALA A 78 -12.55 9.28 3.18
N VAL A 79 -13.04 10.13 4.08
CA VAL A 79 -13.93 11.26 3.74
C VAL A 79 -13.51 12.50 4.52
N ARG A 80 -13.92 13.69 4.05
CA ARG A 80 -13.84 14.91 4.88
C ARG A 80 -15.21 15.23 5.44
N LEU A 81 -15.29 15.38 6.75
CA LEU A 81 -16.50 15.81 7.45
C LEU A 81 -16.18 17.12 8.16
N ARG A 82 -16.85 18.20 7.75
CA ARG A 82 -16.64 19.55 8.31
C ARG A 82 -15.16 19.98 8.31
N GLY A 83 -14.44 19.64 7.24
CA GLY A 83 -13.03 19.99 7.04
C GLY A 83 -12.04 18.93 7.53
N GLU A 84 -12.39 18.16 8.56
CA GLU A 84 -11.53 17.14 9.14
C GLU A 84 -11.53 15.85 8.32
N LEU A 85 -10.36 15.23 8.18
CA LEU A 85 -10.24 13.92 7.57
C LEU A 85 -10.73 12.85 8.55
N SER A 86 -11.62 11.98 8.06
CA SER A 86 -12.09 10.78 8.75
C SER A 86 -11.61 9.55 7.98
N GLN A 87 -10.78 8.73 8.62
CA GLN A 87 -10.20 7.50 8.09
C GLN A 87 -10.69 6.32 8.93
N GLY A 88 -11.31 5.34 8.28
CA GLY A 88 -11.90 4.19 8.95
C GLY A 88 -13.17 4.50 9.74
N ILE A 89 -13.60 3.52 10.53
CA ILE A 89 -14.77 3.60 11.43
C ILE A 89 -14.33 3.13 12.82
N VAL A 90 -14.75 3.85 13.85
CA VAL A 90 -14.59 3.46 15.26
C VAL A 90 -15.94 3.04 15.83
N CYS A 91 -16.06 1.79 16.27
CA CYS A 91 -17.33 1.21 16.68
C CYS A 91 -17.22 0.18 17.82
N ARG A 92 -18.36 -0.09 18.47
CA ARG A 92 -18.53 -1.21 19.41
C ARG A 92 -19.74 -2.04 18.98
N PRO A 93 -19.57 -3.00 18.05
CA PRO A 93 -20.67 -3.83 17.57
C PRO A 93 -21.28 -4.69 18.69
N ALA A 94 -22.58 -4.95 18.62
CA ALA A 94 -23.32 -5.78 19.56
C ALA A 94 -22.77 -7.21 19.64
N ALA A 95 -22.22 -7.72 18.54
CA ALA A 95 -21.53 -9.02 18.49
C ALA A 95 -20.36 -9.14 19.48
N LEU A 96 -19.80 -8.00 19.92
CA LEU A 96 -18.73 -7.96 20.94
C LEU A 96 -19.22 -7.53 22.33
N ALA A 97 -20.54 -7.49 22.58
CA ALA A 97 -21.06 -7.17 23.90
C ALA A 97 -20.50 -8.15 24.95
N GLY A 98 -19.88 -7.61 26.01
CA GLY A 98 -19.24 -8.40 27.06
C GLY A 98 -17.81 -8.86 26.76
N THR A 99 -17.25 -8.53 25.59
CA THR A 99 -15.83 -8.78 25.29
C THR A 99 -14.96 -7.77 26.02
N ASP A 100 -13.89 -8.25 26.67
CA ASP A 100 -12.84 -7.38 27.19
C ASP A 100 -11.94 -6.90 26.04
N LEU A 101 -12.30 -5.73 25.49
CA LEU A 101 -11.59 -5.12 24.37
C LEU A 101 -10.16 -4.67 24.72
N ALA A 102 -9.85 -4.41 26.00
CA ALA A 102 -8.50 -4.07 26.41
C ALA A 102 -7.60 -5.31 26.32
N ALA A 103 -8.05 -6.43 26.88
CA ALA A 103 -7.33 -7.70 26.76
C ALA A 103 -7.24 -8.19 25.30
N ALA A 104 -8.29 -7.97 24.50
CA ALA A 104 -8.27 -8.30 23.07
C ALA A 104 -7.25 -7.44 22.28
N ALA A 105 -7.14 -6.16 22.60
CA ALA A 105 -6.15 -5.26 22.00
C ALA A 105 -4.72 -5.73 22.30
N GLU A 106 -4.43 -6.13 23.53
CA GLU A 106 -3.11 -6.67 23.92
C GLU A 106 -2.74 -7.95 23.16
N ARG A 107 -3.73 -8.81 22.87
CA ARG A 107 -3.54 -10.01 22.04
C ARG A 107 -3.47 -9.72 20.54
N GLY A 108 -3.80 -8.49 20.12
CA GLY A 108 -3.97 -8.14 18.71
C GLY A 108 -5.03 -9.01 18.02
N GLU A 109 -6.16 -9.26 18.68
CA GLU A 109 -7.23 -10.11 18.14
C GLU A 109 -7.88 -9.44 16.92
N ASP A 110 -8.06 -10.22 15.84
CA ASP A 110 -8.68 -9.75 14.60
C ASP A 110 -10.15 -10.22 14.54
N PHE A 111 -11.06 -9.26 14.51
CA PHE A 111 -12.50 -9.47 14.50
C PHE A 111 -13.10 -9.40 13.09
N ALA A 112 -12.30 -9.31 12.03
CA ALA A 112 -12.79 -9.18 10.66
C ALA A 112 -13.71 -10.35 10.27
N GLU A 113 -13.28 -11.59 10.50
CA GLU A 113 -14.07 -12.79 10.20
C GLU A 113 -15.36 -12.85 11.02
N LEU A 114 -15.26 -12.63 12.33
CA LEU A 114 -16.42 -12.62 13.25
C LEU A 114 -17.50 -11.62 12.80
N LEU A 115 -17.09 -10.46 12.31
CA LEU A 115 -17.98 -9.40 11.87
C LEU A 115 -18.36 -9.48 10.38
N GLY A 116 -17.87 -10.50 9.66
CA GLY A 116 -18.07 -10.63 8.21
C GLY A 116 -17.46 -9.48 7.40
N VAL A 117 -16.50 -8.74 7.96
CA VAL A 117 -15.82 -7.65 7.28
C VAL A 117 -14.77 -8.21 6.34
N VAL A 118 -14.91 -7.90 5.05
CA VAL A 118 -13.98 -8.36 4.01
C VAL A 118 -13.26 -7.20 3.35
N LYS A 119 -12.12 -7.49 2.71
CA LYS A 119 -11.36 -6.47 2.00
C LYS A 119 -11.99 -6.24 0.64
N TRP A 120 -12.26 -4.99 0.32
CA TRP A 120 -12.66 -4.59 -1.03
C TRP A 120 -11.52 -4.87 -2.00
N GLN A 121 -11.84 -5.60 -3.06
CA GLN A 121 -10.92 -5.81 -4.17
C GLN A 121 -11.28 -4.85 -5.32
N PRO A 122 -10.33 -4.05 -5.81
CA PRO A 122 -10.54 -3.24 -6.99
C PRO A 122 -10.74 -4.13 -8.24
N PRO A 123 -11.47 -3.64 -9.25
CA PRO A 123 -11.56 -4.35 -10.52
C PRO A 123 -10.20 -4.38 -11.21
N VAL A 124 -9.87 -5.51 -11.86
CA VAL A 124 -8.64 -5.66 -12.65
C VAL A 124 -8.97 -5.39 -14.13
N PRO A 125 -8.37 -4.37 -14.77
CA PRO A 125 -8.56 -4.12 -16.19
C PRO A 125 -8.13 -5.30 -17.06
N THR A 126 -8.77 -5.52 -18.20
CA THR A 126 -8.48 -6.66 -19.10
C THR A 126 -7.01 -6.67 -19.55
N SER A 127 -6.40 -5.51 -19.81
CA SER A 127 -4.99 -5.40 -20.18
C SER A 127 -4.01 -5.73 -19.05
N MET A 128 -4.49 -5.77 -17.82
CA MET A 128 -3.74 -6.12 -16.60
C MET A 128 -4.08 -7.52 -16.10
N ASN A 129 -4.90 -8.25 -16.86
CA ASN A 129 -5.20 -9.65 -16.62
C ASN A 129 -4.65 -10.48 -17.79
N GLY A 130 -4.59 -11.79 -17.64
CA GLY A 130 -4.08 -12.69 -18.67
C GLY A 130 -4.18 -14.16 -18.23
N GLU A 131 -3.78 -15.05 -19.13
CA GLU A 131 -3.58 -16.45 -18.76
C GLU A 131 -2.42 -16.55 -17.75
N VAL A 132 -2.56 -17.45 -16.79
CA VAL A 132 -1.63 -17.59 -15.67
C VAL A 132 -1.11 -19.02 -15.58
N VAL A 133 0.13 -19.15 -15.11
CA VAL A 133 0.80 -20.43 -14.87
C VAL A 133 1.40 -20.45 -13.46
N SER A 134 1.56 -21.65 -12.90
CA SER A 134 2.28 -21.82 -11.63
C SER A 134 3.71 -21.30 -11.76
N ALA A 135 4.13 -20.49 -10.79
CA ALA A 135 5.43 -19.84 -10.77
C ALA A 135 6.10 -20.03 -9.40
N PRO A 136 6.57 -21.26 -9.09
CA PRO A 136 7.20 -21.55 -7.79
C PRO A 136 8.51 -20.78 -7.57
N ASP A 137 9.15 -20.32 -8.66
CA ASP A 137 10.39 -19.58 -8.60
C ASP A 137 10.22 -18.07 -8.48
N LEU A 138 8.98 -17.56 -8.59
CA LEU A 138 8.67 -16.14 -8.52
C LEU A 138 9.06 -15.60 -7.15
N LEU A 139 9.93 -14.60 -7.13
CA LEU A 139 10.34 -13.98 -5.89
C LEU A 139 9.18 -13.14 -5.31
N PRO A 140 8.84 -13.33 -4.02
CA PRO A 140 7.66 -12.74 -3.43
C PRO A 140 7.84 -11.24 -3.21
N TRP A 141 6.73 -10.50 -3.32
CA TRP A 141 6.64 -9.11 -2.88
C TRP A 141 5.70 -8.97 -1.68
N VAL A 142 6.03 -8.07 -0.77
CA VAL A 142 5.34 -7.93 0.52
C VAL A 142 4.14 -6.98 0.45
N ASP A 143 3.21 -7.12 1.39
CA ASP A 143 2.30 -6.02 1.74
C ASP A 143 3.04 -4.92 2.50
N ILE A 144 2.71 -3.67 2.16
CA ILE A 144 3.33 -2.50 2.79
C ILE A 144 2.28 -1.88 3.69
N GLU A 145 2.54 -1.99 4.99
CA GLU A 145 1.69 -1.43 6.03
C GLU A 145 1.75 0.09 6.09
N ASN A 146 0.73 0.71 6.68
CA ASN A 146 0.67 2.16 6.78
C ASN A 146 1.31 2.62 8.09
N LEU A 147 2.23 3.58 8.02
CA LEU A 147 2.90 4.17 9.18
C LEU A 147 1.90 4.81 10.15
N LYS A 148 0.75 5.31 9.67
CA LYS A 148 -0.32 5.82 10.54
C LYS A 148 -0.89 4.75 11.47
N ARG A 149 -0.86 3.47 11.06
CA ARG A 149 -1.28 2.33 11.91
C ARG A 149 -0.17 1.90 12.87
N TYR A 150 1.05 1.84 12.36
CA TYR A 150 2.23 1.33 13.08
C TYR A 150 3.28 2.42 13.22
N PRO A 151 3.02 3.48 14.03
CA PRO A 151 3.91 4.64 14.10
C PRO A 151 5.31 4.32 14.63
N ASP A 152 5.44 3.22 15.37
CA ASP A 152 6.67 2.80 16.06
C ASP A 152 7.46 1.74 15.27
N VAL A 153 7.18 1.60 13.97
CA VAL A 153 7.95 0.68 13.10
C VAL A 153 9.41 1.13 12.90
N PHE A 154 9.66 2.44 12.99
CA PHE A 154 10.98 3.06 12.93
C PHE A 154 11.27 3.80 14.22
N GLU A 155 12.50 3.71 14.70
CA GLU A 155 12.93 4.46 15.87
C GLU A 155 13.22 5.92 15.49
N PRO A 156 12.86 6.93 16.31
CA PRO A 156 13.26 8.30 16.08
C PRO A 156 14.77 8.42 15.88
N GLY A 157 15.20 9.05 14.79
CA GLY A 157 16.60 9.20 14.43
C GLY A 157 17.21 8.04 13.62
N GLU A 158 16.49 6.93 13.44
CA GLU A 158 16.95 5.80 12.62
C GLU A 158 17.24 6.26 11.16
N PRO A 159 18.36 5.89 10.54
CA PRO A 159 18.62 6.25 9.15
C PRO A 159 17.60 5.61 8.19
N VAL A 160 16.81 6.43 7.50
CA VAL A 160 15.77 6.00 6.56
C VAL A 160 15.92 6.66 5.19
N VAL A 161 15.29 6.04 4.19
CA VAL A 161 15.08 6.56 2.85
C VAL A 161 13.58 6.64 2.59
N LEU A 162 13.13 7.78 2.07
CA LEU A 162 11.76 8.01 1.61
C LEU A 162 11.75 8.12 0.10
N THR A 163 10.98 7.25 -0.53
CA THR A 163 10.71 7.32 -1.96
C THR A 163 9.27 7.77 -2.20
N GLU A 164 9.05 8.52 -3.26
CA GLU A 164 7.70 8.83 -3.72
C GLU A 164 6.94 7.53 -4.02
N LYS A 165 5.72 7.43 -3.51
CA LYS A 165 4.82 6.33 -3.85
C LYS A 165 4.12 6.70 -5.16
N LEU A 166 4.47 6.00 -6.24
CA LEU A 166 3.73 6.12 -7.49
C LEU A 166 2.41 5.36 -7.43
N HIS A 167 1.48 5.82 -8.27
CA HIS A 167 0.13 5.29 -8.38
C HIS A 167 -0.05 4.65 -9.75
N GLY A 168 -0.03 3.32 -9.79
CA GLY A 168 -0.17 2.54 -11.00
C GLY A 168 -0.64 1.14 -10.66
N SER A 169 0.08 0.15 -11.18
CA SER A 169 0.01 -1.22 -10.68
C SER A 169 1.39 -1.85 -10.56
N CYS A 170 1.54 -2.60 -9.47
CA CYS A 170 2.79 -3.23 -9.09
C CYS A 170 3.13 -4.39 -10.02
N CYS A 171 4.30 -4.31 -10.64
CA CYS A 171 4.87 -5.28 -11.55
C CYS A 171 6.04 -6.00 -10.88
N LEU A 172 5.94 -7.33 -10.81
CA LEU A 172 6.95 -8.22 -10.29
C LEU A 172 7.67 -8.88 -11.46
N VAL A 173 8.99 -8.83 -11.50
CA VAL A 173 9.80 -9.55 -12.49
C VAL A 173 10.81 -10.39 -11.73
N THR A 174 10.84 -11.69 -11.99
CA THR A 174 11.91 -12.59 -11.51
C THR A 174 12.66 -13.17 -12.70
N TYR A 175 13.98 -13.08 -12.66
CA TYR A 175 14.89 -13.72 -13.60
C TYR A 175 15.64 -14.86 -12.91
N THR A 176 15.69 -16.03 -13.54
CA THR A 176 16.43 -17.21 -13.05
C THR A 176 17.71 -17.41 -13.87
N ALA A 177 18.87 -17.28 -13.21
CA ALA A 177 20.17 -17.25 -13.89
C ALA A 177 20.52 -18.56 -14.59
N ALA A 178 20.16 -19.70 -14.01
CA ALA A 178 20.51 -21.02 -14.54
C ALA A 178 19.81 -21.33 -15.87
N THR A 179 18.60 -20.81 -16.09
CA THR A 179 17.75 -21.11 -17.24
C THR A 179 17.55 -19.93 -18.18
N GLY A 180 17.80 -18.71 -17.70
CA GLY A 180 17.40 -17.48 -18.38
C GLY A 180 15.89 -17.21 -18.34
N GLU A 181 15.12 -17.98 -17.58
CA GLU A 181 13.67 -17.84 -17.48
C GLU A 181 13.28 -16.52 -16.82
N VAL A 182 12.21 -15.91 -17.32
CA VAL A 182 11.60 -14.69 -16.79
C VAL A 182 10.17 -14.96 -16.39
N GLN A 183 9.84 -14.67 -15.14
CA GLN A 183 8.48 -14.74 -14.61
C GLN A 183 7.99 -13.33 -14.30
N VAL A 184 6.88 -12.93 -14.90
CA VAL A 184 6.25 -11.62 -14.72
C VAL A 184 4.90 -11.79 -14.03
N SER A 185 4.61 -10.97 -13.03
CA SER A 185 3.34 -11.03 -12.32
C SER A 185 2.90 -9.64 -11.85
N SER A 186 1.62 -9.53 -11.50
CA SER A 186 1.14 -8.42 -10.68
C SER A 186 1.25 -8.79 -9.20
N LYS A 187 1.01 -7.83 -8.31
CA LYS A 187 0.96 -8.14 -6.88
C LYS A 187 -0.07 -9.20 -6.52
N GLY A 188 -1.31 -9.03 -6.99
CA GLY A 188 -2.42 -9.93 -6.64
C GLY A 188 -2.28 -11.34 -7.23
N ILE A 189 -1.73 -11.44 -8.45
CA ILE A 189 -1.45 -12.73 -9.10
C ILE A 189 -0.24 -13.40 -8.44
N GLY A 190 0.82 -12.65 -8.17
CA GLY A 190 2.04 -13.16 -7.55
C GLY A 190 1.82 -13.68 -6.12
N ALA A 191 0.93 -13.06 -5.36
CA ALA A 191 0.54 -13.53 -4.02
C ALA A 191 -0.11 -14.93 -4.03
N GLN A 192 -0.59 -15.41 -5.19
CA GLN A 192 -1.15 -16.74 -5.38
C GLN A 192 -0.12 -17.76 -5.88
N GLY A 193 1.16 -17.37 -6.02
CA GLY A 193 2.22 -18.23 -6.58
C GLY A 193 2.09 -18.43 -8.09
N LEU A 194 1.53 -17.44 -8.79
CA LEU A 194 1.27 -17.48 -10.22
C LEU A 194 2.05 -16.37 -10.96
N ALA A 195 2.39 -16.65 -12.22
CA ALA A 195 2.90 -15.66 -13.16
C ALA A 195 1.99 -15.58 -14.38
N LEU A 196 1.99 -14.42 -15.03
CA LEU A 196 1.31 -14.18 -16.29
C LEU A 196 2.07 -14.86 -17.42
N ILE A 197 1.38 -15.63 -18.24
CA ILE A 197 1.92 -16.13 -19.51
C ILE A 197 2.20 -14.92 -20.42
N GLU A 198 3.29 -14.99 -21.17
CA GLU A 198 3.70 -13.90 -22.07
C GLU A 198 2.65 -13.64 -23.14
N ASP A 199 2.19 -12.38 -23.20
CA ASP A 199 1.24 -11.89 -24.19
C ASP A 199 1.61 -10.46 -24.57
N GLU A 200 1.69 -10.17 -25.88
CA GLU A 200 2.01 -8.85 -26.40
C GLU A 200 0.97 -7.77 -26.07
N ARG A 201 -0.23 -8.16 -25.69
CA ARG A 201 -1.31 -7.25 -25.29
C ARG A 201 -1.29 -6.98 -23.79
N ASN A 202 -0.66 -7.84 -23.00
CA ASN A 202 -0.60 -7.69 -21.55
C ASN A 202 0.32 -6.51 -21.17
N LEU A 203 -0.18 -5.62 -20.33
CA LEU A 203 0.48 -4.37 -19.96
C LEU A 203 1.83 -4.62 -19.28
N TYR A 204 1.92 -5.61 -18.39
CA TYR A 204 3.15 -5.90 -17.66
C TYR A 204 4.23 -6.42 -18.62
N TRP A 205 3.91 -7.40 -19.46
CA TRP A 205 4.85 -7.91 -20.47
C TRP A 205 5.30 -6.84 -21.47
N ARG A 206 4.40 -5.94 -21.87
CA ARG A 206 4.75 -4.78 -22.70
C ARG A 206 5.76 -3.86 -21.99
N ALA A 207 5.52 -3.50 -20.73
CA ALA A 207 6.44 -2.66 -19.96
C ALA A 207 7.80 -3.35 -19.75
N VAL A 208 7.79 -4.62 -19.34
CA VAL A 208 8.99 -5.45 -19.09
C VAL A 208 9.90 -5.50 -20.32
N ARG A 209 9.33 -5.71 -21.50
CA ARG A 209 10.10 -5.76 -22.76
C ARG A 209 10.57 -4.38 -23.21
N ALA A 210 9.70 -3.37 -23.15
CA ALA A 210 10.05 -2.02 -23.59
C ALA A 210 11.21 -1.42 -22.77
N HIS A 211 11.26 -1.72 -21.46
CA HIS A 211 12.33 -1.28 -20.55
C HIS A 211 13.49 -2.26 -20.47
N ARG A 212 13.48 -3.38 -21.21
CA ARG A 212 14.57 -4.38 -21.24
C ARG A 212 14.96 -4.91 -19.85
N ILE A 213 13.95 -5.07 -18.99
CA ILE A 213 14.12 -5.49 -17.60
C ILE A 213 14.81 -6.86 -17.50
N PRO A 214 14.51 -7.87 -18.35
CA PRO A 214 15.20 -9.15 -18.32
C PRO A 214 16.72 -9.03 -18.51
N GLU A 215 17.17 -8.19 -19.42
CA GLU A 215 18.60 -8.00 -19.66
C GLU A 215 19.29 -7.27 -18.49
N VAL A 216 18.60 -6.32 -17.86
CA VAL A 216 19.08 -5.68 -16.63
C VAL A 216 19.20 -6.73 -15.51
N ALA A 217 18.16 -7.54 -15.30
CA ALA A 217 18.15 -8.60 -14.28
C ALA A 217 19.24 -9.65 -14.52
N ALA A 218 19.52 -10.02 -15.77
CA ALA A 218 20.60 -10.94 -16.12
C ALA A 218 21.99 -10.39 -15.77
N ARG A 219 22.26 -9.11 -16.12
CA ARG A 219 23.52 -8.45 -15.72
C ARG A 219 23.66 -8.35 -14.20
N LEU A 220 22.57 -8.09 -13.49
CA LEU A 220 22.57 -8.06 -12.03
C LEU A 220 22.85 -9.45 -11.44
N ALA A 221 22.24 -10.49 -11.99
CA ALA A 221 22.45 -11.86 -11.52
C ALA A 221 23.93 -12.25 -11.64
N GLU A 222 24.56 -11.94 -12.77
CA GLU A 222 26.00 -12.15 -12.98
C GLU A 222 26.84 -11.32 -11.99
N ARG A 223 26.56 -10.01 -11.86
CA ARG A 223 27.29 -9.11 -10.96
C ARG A 223 27.22 -9.52 -9.49
N LEU A 224 26.08 -10.04 -9.07
CA LEU A 224 25.82 -10.43 -7.68
C LEU A 224 26.15 -11.90 -7.39
N GLY A 225 26.42 -12.72 -8.41
CA GLY A 225 26.48 -14.17 -8.25
C GLY A 225 25.15 -14.77 -7.79
N ALA A 226 24.03 -14.16 -8.19
CA ALA A 226 22.70 -14.55 -7.73
C ALA A 226 22.08 -15.64 -8.61
N GLU A 227 21.43 -16.61 -7.97
CA GLU A 227 20.66 -17.67 -8.64
C GLU A 227 19.39 -17.11 -9.27
N ARG A 228 18.76 -16.15 -8.58
CA ARG A 228 17.56 -15.43 -9.03
C ARG A 228 17.66 -13.96 -8.66
N VAL A 229 17.11 -13.10 -9.51
CA VAL A 229 16.98 -11.65 -9.27
C VAL A 229 15.54 -11.22 -9.47
N GLY A 230 15.00 -10.52 -8.47
CA GLY A 230 13.68 -9.92 -8.47
C GLY A 230 13.80 -8.41 -8.68
N ILE A 231 13.15 -7.87 -9.70
CA ILE A 231 13.02 -6.41 -9.89
C ILE A 231 11.55 -6.06 -9.73
N PHE A 232 11.27 -5.15 -8.81
CA PHE A 232 9.93 -4.70 -8.48
C PHE A 232 9.75 -3.25 -8.89
N GLY A 233 8.69 -2.96 -9.62
CA GLY A 233 8.40 -1.61 -10.09
C GLY A 233 6.91 -1.35 -10.24
N GLU A 234 6.58 -0.09 -10.47
CA GLU A 234 5.20 0.35 -10.70
C GLU A 234 5.04 0.64 -12.20
N VAL A 235 4.06 0.00 -12.85
CA VAL A 235 3.62 0.39 -14.20
C VAL A 235 2.51 1.42 -14.05
N PHE A 236 2.61 2.56 -14.73
CA PHE A 236 1.66 3.67 -14.59
C PHE A 236 1.43 4.39 -15.92
N GLY A 237 0.48 5.33 -15.93
CA GLY A 237 0.15 6.14 -17.09
C GLY A 237 -1.34 6.17 -17.40
N GLU A 238 -1.72 7.00 -18.38
CA GLU A 238 -3.07 6.99 -18.94
C GLU A 238 -3.43 5.57 -19.42
N GLY A 239 -4.60 5.09 -19.01
CA GLY A 239 -5.05 3.72 -19.28
C GLY A 239 -4.59 2.68 -18.24
N VAL A 240 -3.80 3.08 -17.24
CA VAL A 240 -3.50 2.27 -16.06
C VAL A 240 -4.29 2.77 -14.84
N GLN A 241 -4.11 4.04 -14.47
CA GLN A 241 -4.82 4.71 -13.38
C GLN A 241 -5.02 6.21 -13.70
N ASP A 242 -5.68 6.97 -12.81
CA ASP A 242 -5.94 8.40 -12.99
C ASP A 242 -4.69 9.29 -12.89
N LEU A 243 -3.68 8.86 -12.12
CA LEU A 243 -2.41 9.58 -12.01
C LEU A 243 -1.46 9.10 -13.11
N THR A 244 -1.30 9.93 -14.15
CA THR A 244 -0.62 9.49 -15.38
C THR A 244 0.87 9.74 -15.40
N TYR A 245 1.38 10.67 -14.58
CA TYR A 245 2.79 11.10 -14.59
C TYR A 245 3.30 11.55 -15.98
N GLY A 246 2.39 11.91 -16.89
CA GLY A 246 2.72 12.23 -18.28
C GLY A 246 3.06 11.02 -19.16
N ALA A 247 2.86 9.79 -18.66
CA ALA A 247 3.01 8.54 -19.40
C ALA A 247 1.65 8.01 -19.88
N SER A 248 1.70 7.07 -20.82
CA SER A 248 0.50 6.40 -21.35
C SER A 248 0.78 4.94 -21.69
N ALA A 249 -0.08 4.04 -21.22
CA ALA A 249 -0.02 2.60 -21.49
C ALA A 249 -0.30 2.26 -22.96
N ARG A 250 -0.72 3.24 -23.77
CA ARG A 250 -0.99 3.06 -25.22
C ARG A 250 0.24 3.29 -26.09
N THR A 251 1.34 3.77 -25.51
CA THR A 251 2.59 4.03 -26.24
C THR A 251 3.47 2.77 -26.30
N GLU A 252 4.52 2.82 -27.12
CA GLU A 252 5.53 1.75 -27.20
C GLU A 252 6.36 1.63 -25.91
N LEU A 253 6.45 2.71 -25.12
CA LEU A 253 7.15 2.74 -23.83
C LEU A 253 6.16 3.08 -22.70
N PRO A 254 5.45 2.08 -22.15
CA PRO A 254 4.60 2.29 -20.97
C PRO A 254 5.38 2.93 -19.82
N GLY A 255 4.69 3.73 -19.00
CA GLY A 255 5.30 4.28 -17.78
C GLY A 255 5.71 3.16 -16.84
N TYR A 256 6.95 3.18 -16.38
CA TYR A 256 7.51 2.21 -15.44
C TYR A 256 8.52 2.91 -14.56
N ALA A 257 8.58 2.52 -13.29
CA ALA A 257 9.68 2.90 -12.40
C ALA A 257 9.93 1.80 -11.36
N ALA A 258 11.18 1.37 -11.23
CA ALA A 258 11.59 0.39 -10.22
C ALA A 258 11.65 1.03 -8.83
N PHE A 259 11.25 0.27 -7.82
CA PHE A 259 11.26 0.70 -6.42
C PHE A 259 11.96 -0.29 -5.48
N ASP A 260 12.23 -1.53 -5.89
CA ASP A 260 12.99 -2.46 -5.06
C ASP A 260 13.66 -3.57 -5.87
N VAL A 261 14.67 -4.20 -5.26
CA VAL A 261 15.35 -5.38 -5.80
C VAL A 261 15.46 -6.44 -4.71
N SER A 262 15.24 -7.70 -5.08
CA SER A 262 15.66 -8.85 -4.28
C SER A 262 16.55 -9.78 -5.09
N ALA A 263 17.33 -10.60 -4.41
CA ALA A 263 18.17 -11.60 -5.04
C ALA A 263 18.26 -12.85 -4.16
N VAL A 264 18.41 -14.02 -4.78
CA VAL A 264 18.79 -15.25 -4.07
C VAL A 264 20.28 -15.47 -4.28
N VAL A 265 21.07 -15.28 -3.23
CA VAL A 265 22.52 -15.45 -3.22
C VAL A 265 22.86 -16.53 -2.20
N ASP A 266 23.59 -17.56 -2.63
CA ASP A 266 23.93 -18.72 -1.80
C ASP A 266 22.69 -19.35 -1.12
N GLY A 267 21.60 -19.51 -1.88
CA GLY A 267 20.32 -20.01 -1.37
C GLY A 267 19.56 -19.09 -0.40
N GLN A 268 20.04 -17.86 -0.15
CA GLN A 268 19.40 -16.89 0.75
C GLN A 268 18.76 -15.72 -0.01
N LEU A 269 17.49 -15.42 0.30
CA LEU A 269 16.81 -14.24 -0.21
C LEU A 269 17.31 -12.98 0.52
N VAL A 270 17.86 -12.03 -0.24
CA VAL A 270 18.30 -10.72 0.26
C VAL A 270 17.57 -9.60 -0.47
N TRP A 271 17.36 -8.48 0.22
CA TRP A 271 16.80 -7.25 -0.35
C TRP A 271 17.89 -6.22 -0.53
N LEU A 272 17.87 -5.53 -1.66
CA LEU A 272 18.94 -4.63 -2.09
C LEU A 272 18.35 -3.30 -2.56
N PRO A 273 19.03 -2.17 -2.28
CA PRO A 273 18.55 -0.86 -2.68
C PRO A 273 18.53 -0.69 -4.19
N ALA A 274 17.32 -0.57 -4.77
CA ALA A 274 17.13 -0.38 -6.21
C ALA A 274 17.93 0.80 -6.77
N ALA A 275 18.00 1.92 -6.05
CA ALA A 275 18.72 3.11 -6.49
C ALA A 275 20.23 2.86 -6.71
N GLU A 276 20.86 2.02 -5.89
CA GLU A 276 22.29 1.72 -6.05
C GLU A 276 22.56 0.74 -7.20
N LEU A 277 21.58 -0.09 -7.54
CA LEU A 277 21.75 -1.17 -8.50
C LEU A 277 21.26 -0.83 -9.91
N LEU A 278 20.25 0.03 -10.02
CA LEU A 278 19.47 0.26 -11.24
C LEU A 278 19.59 1.69 -11.78
N ASP A 279 20.27 2.61 -11.08
CA ASP A 279 20.48 3.97 -11.59
C ASP A 279 21.19 3.95 -12.95
N GLY A 280 20.67 4.73 -13.89
CA GLY A 280 21.09 4.74 -15.29
C GLY A 280 20.69 3.50 -16.12
N GLU A 281 20.14 2.45 -15.50
CA GLU A 281 19.70 1.21 -16.18
C GLU A 281 18.18 1.16 -16.35
N LEU A 282 17.43 1.59 -15.33
CA LEU A 282 15.96 1.64 -15.34
C LEU A 282 15.47 2.97 -14.72
N PRO A 283 14.28 3.47 -15.11
CA PRO A 283 13.65 4.55 -14.36
C PRO A 283 13.39 4.11 -12.92
N LEU A 284 13.64 5.00 -11.96
CA LEU A 284 13.50 4.76 -10.53
C LEU A 284 12.39 5.61 -9.95
N VAL A 285 11.73 5.11 -8.90
CA VAL A 285 10.90 5.99 -8.07
C VAL A 285 11.76 7.09 -7.43
N PRO A 286 11.31 8.35 -7.38
CA PRO A 286 12.10 9.45 -6.85
C PRO A 286 12.43 9.27 -5.37
N GLU A 287 13.69 9.42 -4.99
CA GLU A 287 14.09 9.60 -3.59
C GLU A 287 13.78 11.04 -3.17
N LEU A 288 12.90 11.20 -2.18
CA LEU A 288 12.51 12.51 -1.67
C LEU A 288 13.32 12.93 -0.44
N TRP A 289 13.81 11.94 0.32
CA TRP A 289 14.57 12.19 1.54
C TRP A 289 15.44 10.99 1.91
N ARG A 290 16.61 11.31 2.47
CA ARG A 290 17.50 10.36 3.14
C ARG A 290 18.09 11.03 4.36
N GLY A 291 17.89 10.41 5.52
CA GLY A 291 18.31 11.02 6.78
C GLY A 291 17.72 10.34 8.00
N PRO A 292 17.85 10.94 9.19
CA PRO A 292 17.22 10.41 10.39
C PRO A 292 15.70 10.39 10.26
N PHE A 293 15.09 9.32 10.76
CA PHE A 293 13.65 9.18 10.79
C PHE A 293 13.06 10.22 11.73
N ASP A 294 12.25 11.10 11.15
CA ASP A 294 11.37 12.01 11.86
C ASP A 294 9.98 11.88 11.26
N ARG A 295 9.01 11.56 12.13
CA ARG A 295 7.63 11.30 11.72
C ARG A 295 6.99 12.50 11.04
N GLU A 296 7.25 13.72 11.54
CA GLU A 296 6.67 14.93 10.98
C GLU A 296 7.17 15.17 9.55
N THR A 297 8.48 14.97 9.33
CA THR A 297 9.11 14.99 8.02
C THR A 297 8.47 13.98 7.06
N VAL A 298 8.22 12.74 7.51
CA VAL A 298 7.55 11.74 6.67
C VAL A 298 6.13 12.15 6.29
N LEU A 299 5.34 12.60 7.26
CA LEU A 299 3.96 13.04 7.02
C LEU A 299 3.91 14.26 6.09
N ALA A 300 4.84 15.20 6.24
CA ALA A 300 4.94 16.37 5.38
C ALA A 300 5.33 16.02 3.94
N LEU A 301 6.29 15.11 3.75
CA LEU A 301 6.73 14.66 2.43
C LEU A 301 5.71 13.75 1.73
N ALA A 302 4.80 13.11 2.47
CA ALA A 302 3.70 12.39 1.87
C ALA A 302 2.77 13.31 1.06
N GLU A 303 2.58 14.55 1.52
CA GLU A 303 1.70 15.54 0.90
C GLU A 303 2.36 16.26 -0.29
N GLY A 304 1.55 16.94 -1.09
CA GLY A 304 2.00 17.84 -2.16
C GLY A 304 1.87 17.26 -3.57
N ARG A 305 2.67 17.81 -4.49
CA ARG A 305 2.69 17.43 -5.90
C ARG A 305 3.70 16.31 -6.14
N GLU A 306 3.40 15.45 -7.10
CA GLU A 306 4.34 14.43 -7.59
C GLU A 306 5.61 15.08 -8.16
N THR A 307 6.74 14.39 -8.05
CA THR A 307 8.04 14.87 -8.55
C THR A 307 8.55 14.09 -9.75
N PHE A 308 7.99 12.91 -10.00
CA PHE A 308 8.47 12.00 -11.04
C PHE A 308 8.45 12.62 -12.43
N SER A 309 7.37 13.32 -12.80
CA SER A 309 7.22 13.89 -14.14
C SER A 309 8.08 15.14 -14.37
N GLY A 310 8.65 15.72 -13.30
CA GLY A 310 9.31 17.02 -13.30
C GLY A 310 8.39 18.22 -13.60
N ARG A 311 7.07 18.01 -13.64
CA ARG A 311 6.07 19.01 -14.06
C ARG A 311 4.89 19.19 -13.08
N GLU A 312 4.89 18.46 -11.96
CA GLU A 312 3.86 18.56 -10.91
C GLU A 312 2.42 18.36 -11.43
N LEU A 313 2.23 17.41 -12.36
CA LEU A 313 0.99 17.25 -13.12
C LEU A 313 -0.21 16.94 -12.23
N HIS A 314 0.01 16.27 -11.11
CA HIS A 314 -1.04 15.88 -10.17
C HIS A 314 -0.50 15.82 -8.73
N LEU A 315 -1.39 15.46 -7.80
CA LEU A 315 -1.02 15.22 -6.41
C LEU A 315 -0.15 13.97 -6.31
N ARG A 316 0.76 13.96 -5.34
CA ARG A 316 1.49 12.76 -4.93
C ARG A 316 0.53 11.81 -4.22
N GLU A 317 0.65 10.50 -4.47
CA GLU A 317 -0.12 9.52 -3.69
C GLU A 317 0.37 9.47 -2.24
N GLY A 318 1.69 9.46 -2.06
CA GLY A 318 2.31 9.46 -0.75
C GLY A 318 3.79 9.10 -0.82
N VAL A 319 4.30 8.49 0.24
CA VAL A 319 5.70 8.03 0.33
C VAL A 319 5.78 6.61 0.86
N VAL A 320 6.86 5.92 0.50
CA VAL A 320 7.30 4.67 1.11
C VAL A 320 8.58 4.94 1.89
N VAL A 321 8.63 4.48 3.13
CA VAL A 321 9.74 4.62 4.07
C VAL A 321 10.38 3.25 4.27
N ARG A 322 11.71 3.20 4.21
CA ARG A 322 12.51 2.01 4.56
C ARG A 322 13.79 2.44 5.29
N PRO A 323 14.41 1.59 6.12
CA PRO A 323 15.71 1.88 6.68
C PRO A 323 16.76 1.91 5.57
N VAL A 324 17.84 2.68 5.77
CA VAL A 324 18.99 2.68 4.84
C VAL A 324 19.62 1.28 4.78
N THR A 325 19.65 0.56 5.90
CA THR A 325 20.08 -0.84 5.98
C THR A 325 18.87 -1.71 6.25
N GLU A 326 18.57 -2.62 5.33
CA GLU A 326 17.42 -3.54 5.46
C GLU A 326 17.47 -4.28 6.81
N ARG A 327 16.31 -4.34 7.47
CA ARG A 327 16.14 -5.12 8.71
C ARG A 327 14.74 -5.69 8.80
N TRP A 328 14.64 -6.75 9.60
CA TRP A 328 13.34 -7.30 10.00
C TRP A 328 12.69 -6.43 11.09
N SER A 329 11.36 -6.34 11.06
CA SER A 329 10.52 -5.62 12.02
C SER A 329 9.63 -6.59 12.79
N PRO A 330 9.77 -6.68 14.12
CA PRO A 330 8.84 -7.45 14.96
C PRO A 330 7.41 -6.97 14.90
N LEU A 331 7.24 -5.65 14.77
CA LEU A 331 5.92 -5.03 14.71
C LEU A 331 5.16 -5.42 13.44
N LEU A 332 5.86 -5.55 12.31
CA LEU A 332 5.26 -5.91 11.03
C LEU A 332 5.35 -7.41 10.71
N GLY A 333 6.13 -8.19 11.48
CA GLY A 333 6.37 -9.60 11.21
C GLY A 333 7.16 -9.87 9.91
N GLY A 334 7.89 -8.87 9.40
CA GLY A 334 8.50 -8.91 8.08
C GLY A 334 9.52 -7.80 7.88
N ARG A 335 9.61 -7.25 6.67
CA ARG A 335 10.51 -6.14 6.37
C ARG A 335 10.10 -4.87 7.13
N ALA A 336 11.06 -4.08 7.59
CA ALA A 336 10.81 -2.76 8.12
C ALA A 336 10.52 -1.76 6.98
N ILE A 337 9.35 -1.89 6.35
CA ILE A 337 8.91 -1.03 5.26
C ILE A 337 7.46 -0.59 5.50
N ALA A 338 7.21 0.71 5.40
CA ALA A 338 5.88 1.27 5.61
C ALA A 338 5.60 2.37 4.58
N LYS A 339 4.32 2.74 4.44
CA LYS A 339 3.91 3.86 3.59
C LYS A 339 3.11 4.88 4.36
N VAL A 340 3.08 6.09 3.86
CA VAL A 340 2.08 7.10 4.19
C VAL A 340 1.38 7.48 2.91
N VAL A 341 0.05 7.54 2.94
CA VAL A 341 -0.78 8.01 1.81
C VAL A 341 -1.28 9.40 2.16
N ALA A 342 -1.16 10.32 1.22
CA ALA A 342 -1.55 11.72 1.34
C ALA A 342 -3.05 11.88 1.55
N ASP A 343 -3.43 12.80 2.43
CA ASP A 343 -4.82 13.12 2.74
C ASP A 343 -5.54 13.70 1.51
N ALA A 344 -4.83 14.52 0.73
CA ALA A 344 -5.33 15.09 -0.51
C ALA A 344 -5.60 13.99 -1.56
N TYR A 345 -4.73 12.98 -1.63
CA TYR A 345 -4.91 11.84 -2.52
C TYR A 345 -6.12 10.97 -2.13
N LEU A 346 -6.27 10.65 -0.85
CA LEU A 346 -7.37 9.82 -0.34
C LEU A 346 -8.75 10.42 -0.61
N THR A 347 -8.81 11.76 -0.62
CA THR A 347 -10.05 12.52 -0.77
C THR A 347 -10.23 13.13 -2.16
N ARG A 348 -9.35 12.79 -3.12
CA ARG A 348 -9.41 13.29 -4.50
C ARG A 348 -10.71 12.86 -5.20
N LYS A 349 -11.22 13.73 -6.06
CA LYS A 349 -12.45 13.49 -6.83
C LYS A 349 -12.12 12.72 -8.11
N GLY A 350 -12.94 11.73 -8.46
CA GLY A 350 -12.82 10.99 -9.72
C GLY A 350 -11.61 10.07 -9.84
N GLY A 351 -10.89 9.81 -8.75
CA GLY A 351 -9.73 8.92 -8.77
C GLY A 351 -10.11 7.46 -9.07
N THR A 352 -9.20 6.73 -9.70
CA THR A 352 -9.34 5.29 -9.95
C THR A 352 -8.51 4.51 -8.94
N GLU A 353 -8.93 3.28 -8.66
CA GLU A 353 -8.16 2.33 -7.86
C GLU A 353 -8.35 0.98 -8.55
N TYR A 354 -7.44 0.65 -9.46
CA TYR A 354 -7.31 -0.68 -10.08
C TYR A 354 -6.16 -1.47 -9.42
N GLU A 355 -6.17 -2.80 -9.58
CA GLU A 355 -5.04 -3.67 -9.20
C GLU A 355 -4.51 -4.45 -10.38
#